data_AF-A0A2G5U2R2-F1
#
_entry.id   AF-A0A2G5U2R2-F1
#
_cell.length_a   1.000
_cell.length_b   1.000
_cell.length_c   1.000
_cell.angle_alpha   90.00
_cell.angle_beta   90.00
_cell.angle_gamma   90.00
#
_symmetry.space_group_name_H-M   'P 1'
#
loop_
_entity.id
_entity.type
_entity.pdbx_description
1 polymer ?
#
loop_
_entity_poly.entity_id
_entity_poly.type
_entity_poly.pdbx_seq_one_letter_code
_entity_poly.pdbx_strand_id
1 'polypeptide(L)'
;MDFESKMRMVRRYPKRRLAIIIGVCIFIVFLFTRGTSNSSSFSKQQQCSAEKLKLWEKEINEFDTGINNQSVEFVGNGYFGVDSLGQLRVQDKNRVLDVETNFYPGLKIEIDGPQPVEVTKMTDFKNGLYKVVRCFSMDGECACVTSQLYAHRTRPNYFVQIVQISNPTKSTVRINLARISSNWWSHSKSGDLSINQRQIGGASYAIICTDPPGKVIVAQKREESFRFTCSIVSKPTSEEASRDAVRLFQSGKDAKTLDAEHFEGWTKMHLTGFTVSNSKAPNTLNGDRINATKYILLSNWRAPTIEYGATLETVKPLEALARKSELCYTGHSNLLFPSRLWQDWDTPTRLIELVNAWMLTFQKRGCTNLLSTGAIGASQAFVQSLTASSYHDSHLEVALDAHDLHREMSFYGVPVYSNMGVVGTIRVDIKLDEENRPYFLVTSSNQLFACDGGCLDTPVSLGKTETQLPVKVTKPVTSLLYIAPSRRHLELLKNAIHVSEVGSAPAHEEEVIEMHRSGEATGGLTTFWVFVGVAIVAFHLVVAKIVWNEYRKGDMTPYNPYLRNRYSSLRPH
;
A
#
# COMPACT_ATOMS: atom_id res chain seq x y z
N MET A 1 54.94 -4.06 -57.21
CA MET A 1 53.57 -3.60 -57.47
C MET A 1 52.91 -3.29 -56.13
N ASP A 2 53.34 -2.21 -55.46
CA ASP A 2 52.88 -0.82 -55.58
C ASP A 2 51.64 -0.54 -54.70
N PHE A 3 51.87 0.30 -53.67
CA PHE A 3 50.92 0.76 -52.65
C PHE A 3 49.72 1.50 -53.27
N GLU A 4 49.90 2.05 -54.48
CA GLU A 4 48.80 2.60 -55.29
C GLU A 4 47.72 1.57 -55.65
N SER A 5 48.06 0.27 -55.78
CA SER A 5 47.09 -0.76 -56.15
C SER A 5 46.08 -1.08 -55.03
N LYS A 6 46.50 -0.98 -53.76
CA LYS A 6 45.62 -1.17 -52.60
C LYS A 6 44.71 0.04 -52.37
N MET A 7 45.19 1.26 -52.61
CA MET A 7 44.34 2.46 -52.54
C MET A 7 43.28 2.51 -53.66
N ARG A 8 43.52 1.92 -54.84
CA ARG A 8 42.49 1.80 -55.89
C ARG A 8 41.39 0.80 -55.55
N MET A 9 41.65 -0.19 -54.69
CA MET A 9 40.65 -1.17 -54.25
C MET A 9 39.68 -0.59 -53.19
N VAL A 10 40.18 0.28 -52.31
CA VAL A 10 39.37 0.98 -51.28
C VAL A 10 38.51 2.11 -51.88
N ARG A 11 38.92 2.66 -53.04
CA ARG A 11 38.17 3.71 -53.76
C ARG A 11 36.90 3.19 -54.47
N ARG A 12 36.67 1.87 -54.48
CA ARG A 12 35.51 1.18 -55.06
C ARG A 12 34.47 0.69 -54.04
N TYR A 13 34.56 1.09 -52.77
CA TYR A 13 33.40 1.03 -51.88
C TYR A 13 32.62 2.35 -52.00
N PRO A 14 31.35 2.33 -52.46
CA PRO A 14 30.61 3.57 -52.60
C PRO A 14 30.46 4.15 -51.19
N LYS A 15 30.92 5.39 -50.99
CA LYS A 15 30.78 6.17 -49.73
C LYS A 15 29.34 6.11 -49.16
N ARG A 16 28.34 5.83 -50.01
CA ARG A 16 26.95 5.50 -49.65
C ARG A 16 26.76 4.25 -48.79
N ARG A 17 27.45 3.14 -49.06
CA ARG A 17 27.35 1.91 -48.26
C ARG A 17 28.01 2.10 -46.90
N LEU A 18 29.13 2.82 -46.84
CA LEU A 18 29.77 3.17 -45.57
C LEU A 18 28.89 4.08 -44.72
N ALA A 19 28.26 5.10 -45.32
CA ALA A 19 27.33 5.99 -44.61
C ALA A 19 26.04 5.29 -44.14
N ILE A 20 25.50 4.36 -44.93
CA ILE A 20 24.35 3.53 -44.52
C ILE A 20 24.75 2.57 -43.41
N ILE A 21 25.92 1.93 -43.50
CA ILE A 21 26.43 1.06 -42.44
C ILE A 21 26.68 1.87 -41.16
N ILE A 22 27.28 3.06 -41.27
CA ILE A 22 27.46 3.97 -40.12
C ILE A 22 26.11 4.42 -39.56
N GLY A 23 25.13 4.77 -40.40
CA GLY A 23 23.79 5.15 -39.95
C GLY A 23 23.02 4.00 -39.29
N VAL A 24 23.14 2.78 -39.82
CA VAL A 24 22.60 1.56 -39.21
C VAL A 24 23.33 1.23 -37.92
N CYS A 25 24.66 1.38 -37.86
CA CYS A 25 25.42 1.21 -36.63
C CYS A 25 25.07 2.28 -35.59
N ILE A 26 24.84 3.54 -35.97
CA ILE A 26 24.38 4.59 -35.06
C ILE A 26 22.95 4.33 -34.62
N PHE A 27 22.07 3.81 -35.47
CA PHE A 27 20.70 3.43 -35.11
C PHE A 27 20.66 2.21 -34.21
N ILE A 28 21.51 1.21 -34.46
CA ILE A 28 21.72 0.05 -33.60
C ILE A 28 22.30 0.53 -32.26
N VAL A 29 23.34 1.35 -32.27
CA VAL A 29 23.88 1.96 -31.04
C VAL A 29 22.82 2.78 -30.33
N PHE A 30 21.98 3.56 -31.02
CA PHE A 30 20.88 4.33 -30.43
C PHE A 30 19.83 3.41 -29.79
N LEU A 31 19.42 2.34 -30.47
CA LEU A 31 18.51 1.31 -29.95
C LEU A 31 19.11 0.57 -28.76
N PHE A 32 20.41 0.22 -28.80
CA PHE A 32 21.11 -0.43 -27.71
C PHE A 32 21.43 0.53 -26.55
N THR A 33 21.69 1.82 -26.79
CA THR A 33 21.91 2.82 -25.73
C THR A 33 20.60 3.22 -25.06
N ARG A 34 19.45 3.07 -25.73
CA ARG A 34 18.14 3.26 -25.13
C ARG A 34 17.62 1.98 -24.46
N GLY A 35 18.08 0.81 -24.90
CA GLY A 35 17.82 -0.50 -24.30
C GLY A 35 18.76 -0.88 -23.15
N THR A 36 19.93 -0.26 -23.04
CA THR A 36 20.75 -0.31 -21.83
C THR A 36 20.34 0.86 -20.94
N SER A 37 19.25 0.67 -20.20
CA SER A 37 19.10 1.36 -18.93
C SER A 37 20.43 1.25 -18.19
N ASN A 38 21.03 2.39 -17.81
CA ASN A 38 22.20 2.45 -16.95
C ASN A 38 22.07 1.38 -15.87
N SER A 39 22.78 0.26 -16.01
CA SER A 39 22.98 -0.66 -14.91
C SER A 39 23.92 0.06 -13.97
N SER A 40 23.36 0.92 -13.11
CA SER A 40 24.08 1.42 -11.96
C SER A 40 24.65 0.19 -11.27
N SER A 41 25.97 0.04 -11.30
CA SER A 41 26.66 -1.04 -10.58
C SER A 41 26.34 -0.86 -9.10
N PHE A 42 25.28 -1.50 -8.62
CA PHE A 42 24.92 -1.49 -7.20
C PHE A 42 26.13 -1.92 -6.41
N SER A 43 26.46 -1.17 -5.36
CA SER A 43 27.48 -1.59 -4.40
C SER A 43 27.13 -2.98 -3.84
N LYS A 44 28.13 -3.76 -3.43
CA LYS A 44 27.88 -5.08 -2.83
C LYS A 44 26.93 -5.00 -1.62
N GLN A 45 26.96 -3.90 -0.88
CA GLN A 45 26.06 -3.64 0.24
C GLN A 45 24.61 -3.43 -0.20
N GLN A 46 24.38 -2.68 -1.29
CA GLN A 46 23.04 -2.56 -1.89
C GLN A 46 22.52 -3.90 -2.41
N GLN A 47 23.40 -4.75 -2.93
CA GLN A 47 23.04 -6.12 -3.32
C GLN A 47 22.60 -6.96 -2.11
N CYS A 48 23.30 -6.86 -0.97
CA CYS A 48 22.92 -7.55 0.26
C CYS A 48 21.52 -7.15 0.75
N SER A 49 21.21 -5.85 0.76
CA SER A 49 19.88 -5.38 1.14
C SER A 49 18.82 -5.86 0.15
N ALA A 50 19.06 -5.75 -1.16
CA ALA A 50 18.14 -6.21 -2.19
C ALA A 50 17.85 -7.72 -2.12
N GLU A 51 18.87 -8.54 -1.85
CA GLU A 51 18.69 -9.98 -1.67
C GLU A 51 17.83 -10.31 -0.45
N LYS A 52 18.06 -9.62 0.68
CA LYS A 52 17.25 -9.80 1.88
C LYS A 52 15.78 -9.38 1.65
N LEU A 53 15.53 -8.37 0.82
CA LEU A 53 14.19 -7.89 0.52
C LEU A 53 13.34 -8.86 -0.30
N LYS A 54 13.95 -9.81 -1.02
CA LYS A 54 13.20 -10.86 -1.74
C LYS A 54 12.31 -11.70 -0.83
N LEU A 55 12.63 -11.76 0.47
CA LEU A 55 11.80 -12.45 1.48
C LEU A 55 10.41 -11.83 1.67
N TRP A 56 10.22 -10.57 1.26
CA TRP A 56 8.97 -9.82 1.39
C TRP A 56 8.46 -9.27 0.04
N GLU A 57 9.02 -9.72 -1.08
CA GLU A 57 8.69 -9.19 -2.41
C GLU A 57 7.19 -9.34 -2.73
N LYS A 58 6.59 -10.46 -2.32
CA LYS A 58 5.16 -10.70 -2.51
C LYS A 58 4.32 -9.68 -1.76
N GLU A 59 4.56 -9.50 -0.46
CA GLU A 59 3.82 -8.59 0.40
C GLU A 59 4.00 -7.13 -0.02
N ILE A 60 5.17 -6.77 -0.54
CA ILE A 60 5.42 -5.44 -1.11
C ILE A 60 4.58 -5.23 -2.39
N ASN A 61 4.57 -6.22 -3.29
CA ASN A 61 3.81 -6.15 -4.54
C ASN A 61 2.29 -6.16 -4.32
N GLU A 62 1.82 -6.79 -3.24
CA GLU A 62 0.41 -6.82 -2.82
C GLU A 62 0.01 -5.58 -1.99
N PHE A 63 0.94 -4.64 -1.74
CA PHE A 63 0.75 -3.47 -0.87
C PHE A 63 0.41 -3.79 0.60
N ASP A 64 0.69 -5.01 1.03
CA ASP A 64 0.58 -5.43 2.44
C ASP A 64 1.77 -4.91 3.27
N THR A 65 2.89 -4.57 2.62
CA THR A 65 4.08 -3.97 3.24
C THR A 65 4.52 -2.70 2.54
N GLY A 66 4.60 -1.60 3.29
CA GLY A 66 5.19 -0.34 2.82
C GLY A 66 6.70 -0.29 3.09
N ILE A 67 7.49 0.23 2.15
CA ILE A 67 8.95 0.31 2.24
C ILE A 67 9.44 1.76 2.18
N ASN A 68 10.49 2.10 2.94
CA ASN A 68 11.12 3.42 2.96
C ASN A 68 10.12 4.57 3.14
N ASN A 69 9.92 5.41 2.11
CA ASN A 69 8.96 6.53 2.15
C ASN A 69 7.49 6.09 2.27
N GLN A 70 7.17 4.86 1.86
CA GLN A 70 5.85 4.25 2.06
C GLN A 70 5.74 3.52 3.40
N SER A 71 6.85 3.32 4.11
CA SER A 71 6.80 2.73 5.45
C SER A 71 6.20 3.70 6.45
N VAL A 72 5.49 3.16 7.43
CA VAL A 72 4.95 3.90 8.56
C VAL A 72 5.84 3.61 9.76
N GLU A 73 6.73 4.54 10.08
CA GLU A 73 7.66 4.44 11.21
C GLU A 73 6.95 4.72 12.54
N PHE A 74 5.88 3.97 12.81
CA PHE A 74 5.08 4.08 14.02
C PHE A 74 4.47 2.71 14.32
N VAL A 75 4.54 2.26 15.57
CA VAL A 75 3.77 1.10 16.05
C VAL A 75 2.88 1.53 17.19
N GLY A 76 1.62 1.11 17.19
CA GLY A 76 0.69 1.47 18.25
C GLY A 76 -0.48 0.51 18.37
N ASN A 77 -1.16 0.61 19.49
CA ASN A 77 -2.38 -0.15 19.78
C ASN A 77 -3.48 0.74 20.37
N GLY A 78 -3.37 2.06 20.24
CA GLY A 78 -4.24 3.04 20.85
C GLY A 78 -4.21 3.12 22.39
N TYR A 79 -3.44 2.27 23.08
CA TYR A 79 -3.11 2.49 24.49
C TYR A 79 -1.81 3.27 24.62
N PHE A 80 -0.82 2.87 23.83
CA PHE A 80 0.41 3.61 23.59
C PHE A 80 0.83 3.47 22.13
N GLY A 81 1.79 4.30 21.72
CA GLY A 81 2.49 4.18 20.45
C GLY A 81 3.99 4.40 20.63
N VAL A 82 4.78 3.97 19.66
CA VAL A 82 6.21 4.29 19.56
C VAL A 82 6.43 4.91 18.19
N ASP A 83 6.94 6.13 18.16
CA ASP A 83 7.09 6.92 16.94
C ASP A 83 8.42 6.69 16.22
N SER A 84 8.65 7.45 15.15
CA SER A 84 9.82 7.33 14.29
C SER A 84 11.13 7.72 14.99
N LEU A 85 11.05 8.43 16.11
CA LEU A 85 12.20 8.74 16.98
C LEU A 85 12.45 7.64 18.01
N GLY A 86 11.62 6.60 18.03
CA GLY A 86 11.65 5.52 19.01
C GLY A 86 11.05 5.94 20.35
N GLN A 87 10.37 7.08 20.41
CA GLN A 87 9.81 7.62 21.65
C GLN A 87 8.42 7.03 21.89
N LEU A 88 8.18 6.62 23.14
CA LEU A 88 6.86 6.22 23.61
C LEU A 88 5.94 7.44 23.65
N ARG A 89 4.78 7.31 23.02
CA ARG A 89 3.67 8.26 23.03
C ARG A 89 2.45 7.65 23.70
N VAL A 90 1.71 8.46 24.43
CA VAL A 90 0.50 8.06 25.16
C VAL A 90 -0.64 9.04 24.89
N GLN A 91 -1.85 8.66 25.30
CA GLN A 91 -3.01 9.55 25.27
C GLN A 91 -3.11 10.30 26.61
N ASP A 92 -3.54 11.56 26.57
CA ASP A 92 -3.98 12.31 27.75
C ASP A 92 -5.44 12.78 27.53
N LYS A 93 -5.62 14.03 27.10
CA LYS A 93 -6.95 14.62 26.85
C LYS A 93 -7.46 14.38 25.43
N ASN A 94 -6.55 14.28 24.47
CA ASN A 94 -6.87 14.04 23.08
C ASN A 94 -7.04 12.53 22.85
N ARG A 95 -7.95 12.15 21.95
CA ARG A 95 -8.24 10.74 21.63
C ARG A 95 -7.16 10.07 20.76
N VAL A 96 -5.97 10.67 20.68
CA VAL A 96 -4.84 10.27 19.82
C VAL A 96 -3.56 10.18 20.64
N LEU A 97 -2.56 9.46 20.12
CA LEU A 97 -1.28 9.21 20.81
C LEU A 97 -0.29 10.38 20.60
N ASP A 98 -0.67 11.58 21.05
CA ASP A 98 0.08 12.81 20.80
C ASP A 98 1.09 13.18 21.90
N VAL A 99 0.93 12.66 23.12
CA VAL A 99 1.75 13.06 24.27
C VAL A 99 3.09 12.34 24.30
N GLU A 100 4.17 13.13 24.30
CA GLU A 100 5.54 12.66 24.40
C GLU A 100 5.93 12.30 25.83
N THR A 101 6.46 11.10 26.00
CA THR A 101 6.85 10.63 27.34
C THR A 101 8.36 10.68 27.58
N ASN A 102 9.16 10.89 26.52
CA ASN A 102 10.61 10.78 26.52
C ASN A 102 11.13 9.44 27.06
N PHE A 103 10.34 8.37 26.97
CA PHE A 103 10.78 7.00 27.22
C PHE A 103 11.05 6.29 25.90
N TYR A 104 12.11 5.49 25.81
CA TYR A 104 12.50 4.78 24.60
C TYR A 104 12.47 3.27 24.87
N PRO A 105 11.35 2.59 24.58
CA PRO A 105 11.19 1.18 24.95
C PRO A 105 12.06 0.25 24.09
N GLY A 106 12.29 0.62 22.84
CA GLY A 106 13.17 -0.10 21.92
C GLY A 106 14.66 0.12 22.22
N LEU A 107 15.46 -0.88 21.90
CA LEU A 107 16.91 -0.83 21.96
C LEU A 107 17.50 -0.14 20.73
N LYS A 108 18.51 0.67 20.98
CA LYS A 108 19.46 1.18 19.99
C LYS A 108 20.43 0.05 19.64
N ILE A 109 20.63 -0.14 18.34
CA ILE A 109 21.52 -1.16 17.77
C ILE A 109 22.68 -0.43 17.12
N GLU A 110 23.89 -0.69 17.61
CA GLU A 110 25.13 -0.17 17.04
C GLU A 110 26.00 -1.35 16.58
N ILE A 111 26.40 -1.34 15.30
CA ILE A 111 27.22 -2.40 14.71
C ILE A 111 28.68 -1.96 14.79
N ASP A 112 29.53 -2.78 15.42
CA ASP A 112 30.97 -2.52 15.48
C ASP A 112 31.61 -2.97 14.16
N GLY A 113 32.15 -2.02 13.40
CA GLY A 113 32.86 -2.30 12.13
C GLY A 113 32.13 -1.77 10.89
N PRO A 114 32.03 -2.56 9.78
CA PRO A 114 31.46 -2.09 8.53
C PRO A 114 30.02 -1.60 8.71
N GLN A 115 29.78 -0.33 8.40
CA GLN A 115 28.46 0.26 8.51
C GLN A 115 27.60 -0.12 7.29
N PRO A 116 26.29 -0.34 7.48
CA PRO A 116 25.37 -0.50 6.36
C PRO A 116 25.32 0.80 5.53
N VAL A 117 25.33 0.66 4.21
CA VAL A 117 25.23 1.82 3.29
C VAL A 117 23.79 2.36 3.25
N GLU A 118 22.81 1.45 3.34
CA GLU A 118 21.39 1.80 3.35
C GLU A 118 20.68 1.04 4.47
N VAL A 119 19.73 1.72 5.12
CA VAL A 119 18.85 1.15 6.13
C VAL A 119 17.47 1.00 5.49
N THR A 120 17.01 -0.24 5.33
CA THR A 120 15.67 -0.47 4.81
C THR A 120 14.66 -0.50 5.93
N LYS A 121 13.65 0.36 5.81
CA LYS A 121 12.54 0.46 6.77
C LYS A 121 11.29 -0.10 6.11
N MET A 122 10.56 -0.94 6.84
CA MET A 122 9.38 -1.62 6.30
C MET A 122 8.29 -1.68 7.35
N THR A 123 7.04 -1.51 6.94
CA THR A 123 5.89 -1.69 7.82
C THR A 123 4.96 -2.71 7.20
N ASP A 124 4.76 -3.81 7.92
CA ASP A 124 3.83 -4.87 7.58
C ASP A 124 2.45 -4.48 8.13
N PHE A 125 1.59 -3.96 7.26
CA PHE A 125 0.27 -3.43 7.63
C PHE A 125 -0.69 -4.54 8.05
N LYS A 126 -0.48 -5.75 7.55
CA LYS A 126 -1.31 -6.92 7.81
C LYS A 126 -1.06 -7.49 9.20
N ASN A 127 0.21 -7.60 9.59
CA ASN A 127 0.61 -8.17 10.87
C ASN A 127 0.89 -7.10 11.94
N GLY A 128 0.93 -5.83 11.55
CA GLY A 128 1.16 -4.70 12.42
C GLY A 128 2.56 -4.60 12.99
N LEU A 129 3.57 -4.95 12.16
CA LEU A 129 4.97 -4.96 12.52
C LEU A 129 5.72 -3.82 11.84
N TYR A 130 6.59 -3.14 12.57
CA TYR A 130 7.62 -2.28 11.98
C TYR A 130 8.96 -3.01 11.96
N LYS A 131 9.63 -3.03 10.82
CA LYS A 131 10.87 -3.76 10.57
C LYS A 131 11.96 -2.81 10.09
N VAL A 132 13.14 -2.92 10.68
CA VAL A 132 14.35 -2.19 10.26
C VAL A 132 15.44 -3.18 9.94
N VAL A 133 15.88 -3.19 8.68
CA VAL A 133 16.91 -4.10 8.17
C VAL A 133 18.17 -3.32 7.87
N ARG A 134 19.28 -3.78 8.45
CA ARG A 134 20.63 -3.24 8.24
C ARG A 134 21.52 -4.34 7.73
N CYS A 135 21.84 -4.32 6.44
CA CYS A 135 22.73 -5.30 5.82
C CYS A 135 24.06 -4.66 5.44
N PHE A 136 25.15 -5.39 5.63
CA PHE A 136 26.50 -4.97 5.29
C PHE A 136 27.30 -6.14 4.75
N SER A 137 28.29 -5.83 3.91
CA SER A 137 29.19 -6.83 3.32
C SER A 137 30.42 -6.98 4.20
N MET A 138 30.75 -8.22 4.56
CA MET A 138 31.97 -8.58 5.28
C MET A 138 32.52 -9.87 4.68
N ASP A 139 33.82 -9.89 4.37
CA ASP A 139 34.49 -11.02 3.69
C ASP A 139 33.89 -11.44 2.33
N GLY A 140 33.16 -10.52 1.68
CA GLY A 140 32.45 -10.78 0.43
C GLY A 140 31.09 -11.46 0.59
N GLU A 141 30.63 -11.71 1.82
CA GLU A 141 29.32 -12.26 2.17
C GLU A 141 28.47 -11.22 2.91
N CYS A 142 27.15 -11.42 2.93
CA CYS A 142 26.19 -10.47 3.49
C CYS A 142 25.79 -10.83 4.92
N ALA A 143 26.12 -9.96 5.87
CA ALA A 143 25.58 -10.03 7.23
C ALA A 143 24.43 -9.03 7.39
N CYS A 144 23.40 -9.41 8.14
CA CYS A 144 22.22 -8.57 8.32
C CYS A 144 21.74 -8.57 9.77
N VAL A 145 21.32 -7.39 10.23
CA VAL A 145 20.61 -7.19 11.49
C VAL A 145 19.20 -6.74 11.20
N THR A 146 18.21 -7.52 11.61
CA THR A 146 16.79 -7.24 11.43
C THR A 146 16.16 -6.98 12.79
N SER A 147 15.64 -5.76 12.99
CA SER A 147 14.81 -5.45 14.15
C SER A 147 13.35 -5.45 13.76
N GLN A 148 12.51 -6.16 14.50
CA GLN A 148 11.06 -6.17 14.37
C GLN A 148 10.45 -5.61 15.64
N LEU A 149 9.49 -4.70 15.52
CA LEU A 149 8.87 -3.99 16.62
C LEU A 149 7.35 -4.08 16.49
N TYR A 150 6.65 -4.25 17.61
CA TYR A 150 5.21 -4.11 17.65
C TYR A 150 4.68 -3.70 19.02
N ALA A 151 3.56 -2.97 18.99
CA ALA A 151 2.69 -2.77 20.15
C ALA A 151 1.61 -3.86 20.11
N HIS A 152 1.48 -4.63 21.18
CA HIS A 152 0.65 -5.82 21.15
C HIS A 152 -0.84 -5.48 21.01
N ARG A 153 -1.57 -6.20 20.15
CA ARG A 153 -2.90 -5.78 19.67
C ARG A 153 -4.01 -6.13 20.67
N THR A 154 -4.01 -7.34 21.21
CA THR A 154 -5.03 -7.82 22.16
C THR A 154 -4.62 -7.60 23.61
N ARG A 155 -3.34 -7.70 23.97
CA ARG A 155 -2.80 -7.31 25.28
C ARG A 155 -2.20 -5.89 25.25
N PRO A 156 -2.96 -4.83 25.58
CA PRO A 156 -2.56 -3.45 25.30
C PRO A 156 -1.27 -3.01 26.03
N ASN A 157 -0.87 -3.70 27.09
CA ASN A 157 0.26 -3.32 27.93
C ASN A 157 1.64 -3.77 27.42
N TYR A 158 1.73 -4.59 26.36
CA TYR A 158 3.01 -5.13 25.91
C TYR A 158 3.56 -4.42 24.68
N PHE A 159 4.82 -4.01 24.77
CA PHE A 159 5.66 -3.68 23.63
C PHE A 159 6.70 -4.78 23.46
N VAL A 160 6.97 -5.18 22.22
CA VAL A 160 7.95 -6.21 21.90
C VAL A 160 8.88 -5.74 20.79
N GLN A 161 10.16 -6.01 20.97
CA GLN A 161 11.18 -5.88 19.94
C GLN A 161 11.94 -7.20 19.83
N ILE A 162 12.12 -7.68 18.61
CA ILE A 162 12.93 -8.86 18.28
C ILE A 162 14.09 -8.39 17.42
N VAL A 163 15.32 -8.71 17.80
CA VAL A 163 16.54 -8.40 17.05
C VAL A 163 17.15 -9.71 16.58
N GLN A 164 17.11 -9.94 15.28
CA GLN A 164 17.71 -11.10 14.62
C GLN A 164 19.01 -10.67 13.94
N ILE A 165 20.09 -11.40 14.21
CA ILE A 165 21.42 -11.14 13.65
C ILE A 165 21.82 -12.38 12.88
N SER A 166 21.89 -12.26 11.56
CA SER A 166 22.33 -13.32 10.66
C SER A 166 23.76 -13.04 10.21
N ASN A 167 24.68 -13.94 10.59
CA ASN A 167 26.09 -13.86 10.24
C ASN A 167 26.51 -15.12 9.46
N PRO A 168 26.26 -15.20 8.15
CA PRO A 168 26.75 -16.30 7.31
C PRO A 168 28.27 -16.22 7.05
N THR A 169 28.91 -15.11 7.43
CA THR A 169 30.28 -14.77 7.06
C THR A 169 31.34 -15.62 7.76
N LYS A 170 32.61 -15.43 7.39
CA LYS A 170 33.79 -16.07 8.00
C LYS A 170 34.33 -15.32 9.22
N SER A 171 33.82 -14.13 9.52
CA SER A 171 34.26 -13.31 10.64
C SER A 171 33.15 -13.16 11.68
N THR A 172 33.53 -12.80 12.91
CA THR A 172 32.57 -12.55 13.99
C THR A 172 31.94 -11.17 13.85
N VAL A 173 30.62 -11.07 13.99
CA VAL A 173 29.91 -9.79 14.04
C VAL A 173 29.76 -9.34 15.49
N ARG A 174 30.11 -8.08 15.78
CA ARG A 174 30.02 -7.48 17.11
C ARG A 174 28.98 -6.37 17.09
N ILE A 175 28.07 -6.40 18.05
CA ILE A 175 26.93 -5.47 18.11
C ILE A 175 26.74 -5.01 19.56
N ASN A 176 26.55 -3.71 19.74
CA ASN A 176 26.16 -3.14 21.01
C ASN A 176 24.64 -2.90 21.01
N LEU A 177 23.96 -3.52 21.97
CA LEU A 177 22.53 -3.38 22.22
C LEU A 177 22.35 -2.59 23.52
N ALA A 178 21.78 -1.38 23.41
CA ALA A 178 21.61 -0.49 24.55
C ALA A 178 20.24 0.20 24.52
N ARG A 179 19.71 0.55 25.70
CA ARG A 179 18.49 1.38 25.82
C ARG A 179 18.88 2.84 25.98
N ILE A 180 18.16 3.73 25.31
CA ILE A 180 18.34 5.18 25.51
C ILE A 180 17.78 5.55 26.89
N SER A 181 18.63 6.09 27.75
CA SER A 181 18.23 6.55 29.09
C SER A 181 17.43 7.85 29.01
N SER A 182 16.51 8.04 29.95
CA SER A 182 15.73 9.27 30.08
C SER A 182 15.78 9.78 31.51
N ASN A 183 16.09 11.06 31.68
CA ASN A 183 16.05 11.72 32.99
C ASN A 183 14.63 12.16 33.39
N TRP A 184 13.62 11.93 32.55
CA TRP A 184 12.23 12.29 32.85
C TRP A 184 11.52 11.28 33.75
N TRP A 185 12.15 10.13 34.00
CA TRP A 185 11.55 8.99 34.70
C TRP A 185 12.28 8.75 36.02
N SER A 186 11.52 8.52 37.09
CA SER A 186 12.10 8.04 38.33
C SER A 186 12.36 6.55 38.23
N HIS A 187 13.45 6.09 38.85
CA HIS A 187 13.85 4.69 38.84
C HIS A 187 13.67 4.09 40.22
N SER A 188 12.96 2.98 40.30
CA SER A 188 12.84 2.16 41.50
C SER A 188 13.12 0.69 41.18
N LYS A 189 13.26 -0.13 42.21
CA LYS A 189 13.49 -1.58 42.07
C LYS A 189 12.44 -2.37 42.83
N SER A 190 12.05 -3.51 42.27
CA SER A 190 11.28 -4.54 42.95
C SER A 190 11.93 -5.90 42.69
N GLY A 191 12.67 -6.40 43.68
CA GLY A 191 13.62 -7.50 43.47
C GLY A 191 14.67 -7.11 42.42
N ASP A 192 14.86 -7.96 41.42
CA ASP A 192 15.78 -7.72 40.30
C ASP A 192 15.17 -6.85 39.18
N LEU A 193 13.89 -6.49 39.26
CA LEU A 193 13.21 -5.73 38.23
C LEU A 193 13.41 -4.22 38.42
N SER A 194 13.90 -3.55 37.38
CA SER A 194 13.98 -2.09 37.31
C SER A 194 12.67 -1.50 36.81
N ILE A 195 12.08 -0.59 37.59
CA ILE A 195 10.80 0.04 37.31
C ILE A 195 11.03 1.52 37.02
N ASN A 196 10.50 1.98 35.89
CA ASN A 196 10.51 3.40 35.51
C ASN A 196 9.13 3.98 35.80
N GLN A 197 9.05 5.02 36.62
CA GLN A 197 7.79 5.63 37.03
C GLN A 197 7.71 7.11 36.65
N ARG A 198 6.52 7.56 36.25
CA ARG A 198 6.27 8.98 35.94
C ARG A 198 4.78 9.30 35.99
N GLN A 199 4.43 10.49 36.46
CA GLN A 199 3.07 11.05 36.30
C GLN A 199 2.95 11.76 34.96
N ILE A 200 1.92 11.44 34.19
CA ILE A 200 1.60 12.12 32.93
C ILE A 200 0.11 12.41 32.92
N GLY A 201 -0.24 13.69 32.89
CA GLY A 201 -1.63 14.12 33.04
C GLY A 201 -2.21 13.66 34.39
N GLY A 202 -3.38 13.02 34.34
CA GLY A 202 -4.05 12.46 35.53
C GLY A 202 -3.67 11.01 35.87
N ALA A 203 -2.66 10.42 35.21
CA ALA A 203 -2.30 9.01 35.40
C ALA A 203 -0.83 8.80 35.76
N SER A 204 -0.61 7.83 36.64
CA SER A 204 0.68 7.27 37.03
C SER A 204 1.09 6.18 36.06
N TYR A 205 2.24 6.32 35.42
CA TYR A 205 2.82 5.31 34.53
C TYR A 205 3.92 4.53 35.22
N ALA A 206 3.96 3.22 34.99
CA ALA A 206 5.06 2.34 35.37
C ALA A 206 5.47 1.47 34.18
N ILE A 207 6.77 1.40 33.91
CA ILE A 207 7.34 0.64 32.80
C ILE A 207 8.49 -0.25 33.28
N ILE A 208 8.39 -1.53 32.93
CA ILE A 208 9.43 -2.54 33.14
C ILE A 208 9.80 -3.11 31.78
N CYS A 209 11.08 -3.24 31.49
CA CYS A 209 11.59 -3.80 30.25
C CYS A 209 12.67 -4.84 30.51
N THR A 210 12.85 -5.78 29.58
CA THR A 210 14.02 -6.68 29.55
C THR A 210 15.31 -5.88 29.55
N ASP A 211 16.29 -6.23 30.38
CA ASP A 211 17.57 -5.53 30.40
C ASP A 211 18.38 -5.81 29.11
N PRO A 212 19.06 -4.78 28.56
CA PRO A 212 19.89 -4.96 27.38
C PRO A 212 21.14 -5.80 27.71
N PRO A 213 21.57 -6.73 26.85
CA PRO A 213 22.77 -7.54 27.08
C PRO A 213 24.08 -6.74 26.90
N GLY A 214 24.02 -5.50 26.40
CA GLY A 214 25.20 -4.72 26.06
C GLY A 214 25.89 -5.26 24.81
N LYS A 215 27.17 -5.60 24.92
CA LYS A 215 27.96 -6.11 23.79
C LYS A 215 27.68 -7.59 23.52
N VAL A 216 27.26 -7.88 22.30
CA VAL A 216 26.97 -9.23 21.81
C VAL A 216 27.95 -9.58 20.69
N ILE A 217 28.41 -10.83 20.66
CA ILE A 217 29.32 -11.36 19.63
C ILE A 217 28.64 -12.55 18.96
N VAL A 218 28.29 -12.40 17.68
CA VAL A 218 27.69 -13.47 16.89
C VAL A 218 28.79 -14.17 16.08
N ALA A 219 28.98 -15.45 16.35
CA ALA A 219 29.99 -16.27 15.68
C ALA A 219 29.73 -16.41 14.17
N GLN A 220 30.77 -16.79 13.43
CA GLN A 220 30.67 -17.11 12.00
C GLN A 220 29.62 -18.20 11.74
N LYS A 221 28.95 -18.13 10.59
CA LYS A 221 27.90 -19.08 10.14
C LYS A 221 26.80 -19.35 11.18
N ARG A 222 26.43 -18.33 11.96
CA ARG A 222 25.37 -18.43 12.97
C ARG A 222 24.31 -17.36 12.79
N GLU A 223 23.15 -17.67 13.34
CA GLU A 223 22.06 -16.74 13.53
C GLU A 223 21.69 -16.71 15.01
N GLU A 224 21.55 -15.51 15.55
CA GLU A 224 21.14 -15.29 16.94
C GLU A 224 19.94 -14.34 16.97
N SER A 225 19.03 -14.58 17.92
CA SER A 225 17.82 -13.79 18.08
C SER A 225 17.65 -13.36 19.53
N PHE A 226 17.48 -12.07 19.74
CA PHE A 226 17.28 -11.45 21.05
C PHE A 226 15.88 -10.87 21.13
N ARG A 227 15.14 -11.22 22.18
CA ARG A 227 13.79 -10.70 22.44
C ARG A 227 13.82 -9.73 23.60
N PHE A 228 13.22 -8.57 23.38
CA PHE A 228 13.03 -7.53 24.39
C PHE A 228 11.55 -7.26 24.52
N THR A 229 11.06 -7.25 25.75
CA THR A 229 9.67 -7.00 26.05
C THR A 229 9.58 -5.92 27.10
N CYS A 230 8.62 -5.01 26.95
CA CYS A 230 8.27 -4.04 27.97
C CYS A 230 6.81 -4.21 28.38
N SER A 231 6.53 -4.16 29.67
CA SER A 231 5.18 -3.95 30.21
C SER A 231 5.00 -2.47 30.53
N ILE A 232 4.02 -1.84 29.91
CA ILE A 232 3.67 -0.43 30.06
C ILE A 232 2.29 -0.36 30.72
N VAL A 233 2.21 0.28 31.89
CA VAL A 233 0.98 0.34 32.69
C VAL A 233 0.70 1.77 33.10
N SER A 234 -0.57 2.16 33.03
CA SER A 234 -1.11 3.40 33.59
C SER A 234 -2.21 3.11 34.61
N LYS A 235 -2.13 3.75 35.77
CA LYS A 235 -3.10 3.66 36.88
C LYS A 235 -3.25 5.02 37.57
N PRO A 236 -4.27 5.22 38.41
CA PRO A 236 -4.40 6.45 39.19
C PRO A 236 -3.20 6.71 40.12
N THR A 237 -2.64 5.67 40.74
CA THR A 237 -1.52 5.78 41.69
C THR A 237 -0.26 5.05 41.21
N SER A 238 0.90 5.54 41.68
CA SER A 238 2.22 5.02 41.29
C SER A 238 2.44 3.59 41.81
N GLU A 239 1.91 3.30 43.00
CA GLU A 239 1.98 2.02 43.67
C GLU A 239 1.17 0.96 42.92
N GLU A 240 -0.06 1.30 42.49
CA GLU A 240 -0.88 0.40 41.67
C GLU A 240 -0.26 0.15 40.31
N ALA A 241 0.25 1.20 39.66
CA ALA A 241 0.92 1.08 38.36
C ALA A 241 2.12 0.12 38.44
N SER A 242 2.97 0.29 39.45
CA SER A 242 4.16 -0.54 39.65
C SER A 242 3.81 -1.98 39.98
N ARG A 243 2.83 -2.22 40.86
CA ARG A 243 2.36 -3.57 41.20
C ARG A 243 1.84 -4.31 39.96
N ASP A 244 1.01 -3.64 39.16
CA ASP A 244 0.44 -4.23 37.95
C ASP A 244 1.50 -4.43 36.86
N ALA A 245 2.48 -3.53 36.73
CA ALA A 245 3.60 -3.67 35.80
C ALA A 245 4.45 -4.90 36.15
N VAL A 246 4.79 -5.11 37.43
CA VAL A 246 5.52 -6.31 37.89
C VAL A 246 4.74 -7.58 37.56
N ARG A 247 3.45 -7.63 37.91
CA ARG A 247 2.59 -8.78 37.64
C ARG A 247 2.54 -9.10 36.14
N LEU A 248 2.31 -8.08 35.31
CA LEU A 248 2.23 -8.25 33.86
C LEU A 248 3.56 -8.75 33.30
N PHE A 249 4.68 -8.07 33.59
CA PHE A 249 6.01 -8.48 33.13
C PHE A 249 6.33 -9.93 33.47
N GLN A 250 5.98 -10.39 34.66
CA GLN A 250 6.18 -11.78 35.09
C GLN A 250 5.26 -12.79 34.38
N SER A 251 4.06 -12.37 33.96
CA SER A 251 3.09 -13.23 33.25
C SER A 251 3.36 -13.36 31.75
N GLY A 252 4.03 -12.39 31.12
CA GLY A 252 4.32 -12.35 29.69
C GLY A 252 5.43 -13.29 29.21
N LYS A 253 5.67 -14.42 29.90
CA LYS A 253 6.82 -15.30 29.63
C LYS A 253 6.67 -16.20 28.41
N ASP A 254 5.45 -16.49 27.97
CA ASP A 254 5.22 -17.30 26.78
C ASP A 254 5.26 -16.46 25.50
N ALA A 255 6.45 -16.34 24.92
CA ALA A 255 6.71 -15.51 23.75
C ALA A 255 5.95 -15.98 22.49
N LYS A 256 5.81 -17.29 22.27
CA LYS A 256 5.17 -17.82 21.06
C LYS A 256 3.68 -17.53 21.06
N THR A 257 3.04 -17.74 22.20
CA THR A 257 1.62 -17.41 22.38
C THR A 257 1.40 -15.91 22.23
N LEU A 258 2.29 -15.08 22.77
CA LEU A 258 2.19 -13.63 22.65
C LEU A 258 2.26 -13.16 21.18
N ASP A 259 3.20 -13.68 20.39
CA ASP A 259 3.31 -13.30 18.97
C ASP A 259 2.06 -13.75 18.18
N ALA A 260 1.58 -14.99 18.41
CA ALA A 260 0.39 -15.51 17.74
C ALA A 260 -0.88 -14.71 18.07
N GLU A 261 -1.11 -14.37 19.34
CA GLU A 261 -2.24 -13.56 19.77
C GLU A 261 -2.23 -12.15 19.15
N HIS A 262 -1.04 -11.55 18.97
CA HIS A 262 -0.89 -10.27 18.28
C HIS A 262 -1.34 -10.35 16.82
N PHE A 263 -0.85 -11.34 16.07
CA PHE A 263 -1.20 -11.54 14.66
C PHE A 263 -2.66 -11.91 14.46
N GLU A 264 -3.23 -12.73 15.34
CA GLU A 264 -4.66 -13.04 15.33
C GLU A 264 -5.48 -11.77 15.59
N GLY A 265 -5.03 -10.92 16.51
CA GLY A 265 -5.62 -9.61 16.77
C GLY A 265 -5.68 -8.74 15.52
N TRP A 266 -4.58 -8.61 14.78
CA TRP A 266 -4.55 -7.86 13.52
C TRP A 266 -5.37 -8.52 12.41
N THR A 267 -5.43 -9.86 12.37
CA THR A 267 -6.30 -10.57 11.42
C THR A 267 -7.77 -10.21 11.65
N LYS A 268 -8.22 -10.12 12.91
CA LYS A 268 -9.58 -9.69 13.27
C LYS A 268 -9.88 -8.25 12.81
N MET A 269 -8.88 -7.38 12.86
CA MET A 269 -8.97 -5.98 12.42
C MET A 269 -9.14 -5.81 10.90
N HIS A 270 -8.67 -6.80 10.14
CA HIS A 270 -8.71 -6.83 8.67
C HIS A 270 -9.85 -7.68 8.11
N LEU A 271 -10.75 -8.19 8.95
CA LEU A 271 -11.97 -8.89 8.49
C LEU A 271 -12.79 -8.02 7.54
N THR A 272 -12.87 -6.71 7.83
CA THR A 272 -13.42 -5.70 6.90
C THR A 272 -12.27 -5.02 6.16
N GLY A 273 -12.35 -4.99 4.83
CA GLY A 273 -11.28 -4.48 3.98
C GLY A 273 -11.75 -3.86 2.68
N PHE A 274 -10.83 -3.11 2.06
CA PHE A 274 -10.99 -2.45 0.77
C PHE A 274 -9.69 -2.64 -0.02
N THR A 275 -9.79 -2.92 -1.31
CA THR A 275 -8.64 -3.01 -2.22
C THR A 275 -8.99 -2.33 -3.54
N VAL A 276 -7.97 -1.84 -4.22
CA VAL A 276 -8.11 -1.20 -5.54
C VAL A 276 -6.93 -1.63 -6.41
N SER A 277 -7.20 -1.90 -7.68
CA SER A 277 -6.20 -2.22 -8.69
C SER A 277 -5.15 -1.12 -8.80
N ASN A 278 -3.86 -1.47 -8.93
CA ASN A 278 -2.79 -0.48 -9.01
C ASN A 278 -2.94 0.43 -10.24
N SER A 279 -2.72 1.73 -10.05
CA SER A 279 -2.80 2.75 -11.08
C SER A 279 -1.45 3.46 -11.23
N LYS A 280 -1.04 3.66 -12.48
CA LYS A 280 0.12 4.50 -12.86
C LYS A 280 -0.26 5.93 -13.22
N ALA A 281 -1.56 6.24 -13.27
CA ALA A 281 -2.02 7.60 -13.51
C ALA A 281 -1.49 8.55 -12.42
N PRO A 282 -1.12 9.80 -12.79
CA PRO A 282 -0.67 10.78 -11.81
C PRO A 282 -1.80 11.11 -10.82
N ASN A 283 -1.42 11.55 -9.61
CA ASN A 283 -2.36 11.98 -8.58
C ASN A 283 -3.49 10.96 -8.31
N THR A 284 -3.14 9.68 -8.21
CA THR A 284 -4.11 8.61 -7.94
C THR A 284 -3.75 7.86 -6.67
N LEU A 285 -4.76 7.45 -5.90
CA LEU A 285 -4.59 6.57 -4.74
C LEU A 285 -4.33 5.12 -5.17
N ASN A 286 -3.36 4.49 -4.52
CA ASN A 286 -3.07 3.07 -4.65
C ASN A 286 -3.13 2.37 -3.30
N GLY A 287 -3.04 1.04 -3.34
CA GLY A 287 -3.12 0.19 -2.16
C GLY A 287 -2.10 0.55 -1.08
N ASP A 288 -0.92 1.02 -1.47
CA ASP A 288 0.14 1.45 -0.55
C ASP A 288 -0.34 2.56 0.42
N ARG A 289 -0.90 3.65 -0.12
CA ARG A 289 -1.38 4.78 0.70
C ARG A 289 -2.65 4.43 1.47
N ILE A 290 -3.55 3.65 0.87
CA ILE A 290 -4.79 3.21 1.53
C ILE A 290 -4.49 2.31 2.72
N ASN A 291 -3.64 1.29 2.54
CA ASN A 291 -3.28 0.34 3.59
C ASN A 291 -2.43 0.99 4.68
N ALA A 292 -1.49 1.87 4.32
CA ALA A 292 -0.72 2.67 5.29
C ALA A 292 -1.64 3.56 6.14
N THR A 293 -2.58 4.27 5.51
CA THR A 293 -3.54 5.12 6.23
C THR A 293 -4.42 4.29 7.16
N LYS A 294 -4.96 3.16 6.69
CA LYS A 294 -5.72 2.23 7.53
C LYS A 294 -4.87 1.77 8.72
N TYR A 295 -3.63 1.35 8.48
CA TYR A 295 -2.71 0.93 9.54
C TYR A 295 -2.46 2.04 10.59
N ILE A 296 -2.21 3.27 10.15
CA ILE A 296 -2.01 4.44 11.02
C ILE A 296 -3.24 4.66 11.91
N LEU A 297 -4.44 4.60 11.32
CA LEU A 297 -5.69 4.71 12.08
C LEU A 297 -5.79 3.58 13.09
N LEU A 298 -5.69 2.31 12.67
CA LEU A 298 -5.88 1.18 13.59
C LEU A 298 -4.82 1.12 14.71
N SER A 299 -3.62 1.64 14.46
CA SER A 299 -2.56 1.75 15.47
C SER A 299 -2.84 2.82 16.54
N ASN A 300 -3.73 3.77 16.26
CA ASN A 300 -4.10 4.84 17.19
C ASN A 300 -5.37 4.56 18.00
N TRP A 301 -6.07 3.45 17.75
CA TRP A 301 -7.30 3.06 18.47
C TRP A 301 -7.12 1.78 19.27
N ARG A 302 -7.74 1.76 20.46
CA ARG A 302 -7.94 0.56 21.28
C ARG A 302 -8.89 -0.41 20.60
N ALA A 303 -8.78 -1.70 20.90
CA ALA A 303 -9.63 -2.73 20.30
C ALA A 303 -10.36 -3.52 21.40
N PRO A 304 -11.19 -2.86 22.24
CA PRO A 304 -11.71 -3.41 23.48
C PRO A 304 -12.53 -4.71 23.30
N THR A 305 -13.09 -4.93 22.12
CA THR A 305 -13.88 -6.13 21.79
C THR A 305 -13.05 -7.40 21.61
N ILE A 306 -11.75 -7.27 21.34
CA ILE A 306 -10.82 -8.40 21.11
C ILE A 306 -9.63 -8.37 22.08
N GLU A 307 -9.63 -7.44 23.03
CA GLU A 307 -8.58 -7.36 24.03
C GLU A 307 -8.62 -8.56 24.98
N TYR A 308 -7.45 -8.96 25.48
CA TYR A 308 -7.31 -10.06 26.41
C TYR A 308 -8.08 -9.73 27.70
N GLY A 309 -9.00 -10.63 28.09
CA GLY A 309 -9.90 -10.41 29.21
C GLY A 309 -11.22 -9.71 28.84
N ALA A 310 -11.49 -9.44 27.56
CA ALA A 310 -12.81 -9.02 27.11
C ALA A 310 -13.85 -10.10 27.45
N THR A 311 -14.92 -9.71 28.13
CA THR A 311 -16.01 -10.60 28.52
C THR A 311 -17.26 -10.29 27.71
N LEU A 312 -18.21 -11.23 27.69
CA LEU A 312 -19.49 -11.01 27.01
C LEU A 312 -20.23 -9.77 27.55
N GLU A 313 -20.08 -9.46 28.84
CA GLU A 313 -20.67 -8.29 29.50
C GLU A 313 -20.07 -6.97 29.01
N THR A 314 -18.76 -6.93 28.73
CA THR A 314 -18.09 -5.72 28.23
C THR A 314 -18.28 -5.53 26.73
N VAL A 315 -18.43 -6.62 25.97
CA VAL A 315 -18.56 -6.59 24.50
C VAL A 315 -19.99 -6.30 24.03
N LYS A 316 -21.00 -6.90 24.66
CA LYS A 316 -22.42 -6.73 24.27
C LYS A 316 -22.88 -5.27 24.14
N PRO A 317 -22.53 -4.34 25.06
CA PRO A 317 -22.89 -2.93 24.92
C PRO A 317 -22.25 -2.27 23.70
N LEU A 318 -21.00 -2.62 23.37
CA LEU A 318 -20.29 -2.09 22.20
C LEU A 318 -20.92 -2.60 20.90
N GLU A 319 -21.28 -3.89 20.84
CA GLU A 319 -22.02 -4.45 19.70
C GLU A 319 -23.41 -3.82 19.53
N ALA A 320 -24.07 -3.45 20.64
CA ALA A 320 -25.33 -2.71 20.60
C ALA A 320 -25.14 -1.29 20.05
N LEU A 321 -24.03 -0.62 20.37
CA LEU A 321 -23.69 0.69 19.77
C LEU A 321 -23.38 0.56 18.28
N ALA A 322 -22.63 -0.46 17.87
CA ALA A 322 -22.35 -0.73 16.45
C ALA A 322 -23.64 -0.87 15.63
N ARG A 323 -24.67 -1.52 16.19
CA ARG A 323 -25.98 -1.65 15.53
C ARG A 323 -26.74 -0.34 15.39
N LYS A 324 -26.52 0.61 16.31
CA LYS A 324 -27.14 1.93 16.30
C LYS A 324 -26.35 2.96 15.51
N SER A 325 -25.45 2.53 14.61
CA SER A 325 -24.67 3.42 13.75
C SER A 325 -25.32 3.62 12.37
N GLU A 326 -26.66 3.68 12.33
CA GLU A 326 -27.39 4.11 11.12
C GLU A 326 -26.86 5.47 10.68
N LEU A 327 -26.85 5.70 9.36
CA LEU A 327 -26.31 6.92 8.75
C LEU A 327 -24.81 7.19 9.02
N CYS A 328 -24.07 6.23 9.59
CA CYS A 328 -22.61 6.34 9.61
C CYS A 328 -22.10 6.39 8.18
N TYR A 329 -21.43 7.50 7.90
CA TYR A 329 -20.85 7.83 6.63
C TYR A 329 -21.86 8.05 5.49
N THR A 330 -22.95 8.78 5.76
CA THR A 330 -23.79 9.31 4.67
C THR A 330 -23.06 10.44 3.93
N GLY A 331 -22.76 10.23 2.64
CA GLY A 331 -21.99 11.17 1.84
C GLY A 331 -21.42 10.60 0.55
N HIS A 332 -20.49 11.35 -0.06
CA HIS A 332 -19.68 10.90 -1.19
C HIS A 332 -18.47 10.08 -0.72
N SER A 333 -17.86 9.33 -1.64
CA SER A 333 -16.64 8.57 -1.35
C SER A 333 -15.48 9.49 -0.94
N ASN A 334 -14.62 8.99 -0.06
CA ASN A 334 -13.35 9.61 0.31
C ASN A 334 -12.18 9.26 -0.64
N LEU A 335 -12.42 8.54 -1.74
CA LEU A 335 -11.35 8.17 -2.70
C LEU A 335 -10.77 9.35 -3.50
N LEU A 336 -11.32 10.55 -3.34
CA LEU A 336 -10.80 11.78 -3.96
C LEU A 336 -9.36 12.06 -3.51
N PHE A 337 -8.46 12.22 -4.48
CA PHE A 337 -7.06 12.59 -4.26
C PHE A 337 -6.59 13.65 -5.28
N PRO A 338 -5.79 14.65 -4.85
CA PRO A 338 -5.34 14.90 -3.49
C PRO A 338 -6.45 15.43 -2.57
N SER A 339 -6.38 15.11 -1.27
CA SER A 339 -7.31 15.65 -0.26
C SER A 339 -6.64 15.74 1.11
N ARG A 340 -7.27 16.47 2.04
CA ARG A 340 -6.80 16.58 3.44
C ARG A 340 -6.75 15.23 4.18
N LEU A 341 -7.40 14.19 3.65
CA LEU A 341 -7.42 12.85 4.22
C LEU A 341 -6.25 11.98 3.75
N TRP A 342 -5.51 12.41 2.72
CA TRP A 342 -4.45 11.61 2.11
C TRP A 342 -3.09 12.32 2.18
N GLN A 343 -2.78 12.90 3.34
CA GLN A 343 -1.51 13.59 3.59
C GLN A 343 -0.38 12.62 3.90
N ASP A 344 0.85 13.08 3.76
CA ASP A 344 2.06 12.31 4.12
C ASP A 344 2.23 12.23 5.64
N TRP A 345 2.92 11.18 6.11
CA TRP A 345 3.12 10.85 7.53
C TRP A 345 4.61 10.77 7.92
N ASP A 346 5.46 11.52 7.22
CA ASP A 346 6.92 11.53 7.36
C ASP A 346 7.41 11.94 8.76
N THR A 347 6.59 12.64 9.54
CA THR A 347 6.91 13.05 10.91
C THR A 347 5.82 12.61 11.89
N PRO A 348 6.15 12.41 13.20
CA PRO A 348 5.15 12.08 14.22
C PRO A 348 4.00 13.09 14.26
N THR A 349 4.30 14.38 14.13
CA THR A 349 3.29 15.45 14.09
C THR A 349 2.30 15.28 12.93
N ARG A 350 2.81 15.09 11.71
CA ARG A 350 1.94 14.90 10.52
C ARG A 350 1.13 13.61 10.58
N LEU A 351 1.71 12.53 11.11
CA LEU A 351 0.98 11.29 11.35
C LEU A 351 -0.22 11.52 12.30
N ILE A 352 0.00 12.26 13.40
CA ILE A 352 -1.08 12.58 14.35
C ILE A 352 -2.12 13.53 13.73
N GLU A 353 -1.71 14.50 12.92
CA GLU A 353 -2.63 15.37 12.17
C GLU A 353 -3.51 14.57 11.19
N LEU A 354 -2.93 13.61 10.47
CA LEU A 354 -3.65 12.69 9.59
C LEU A 354 -4.71 11.91 10.38
N VAL A 355 -4.33 11.33 11.52
CA VAL A 355 -5.26 10.62 12.40
C VAL A 355 -6.41 11.52 12.85
N ASN A 356 -6.10 12.75 13.28
CA ASN A 356 -7.10 13.70 13.73
C ASN A 356 -8.08 14.10 12.61
N ALA A 357 -7.58 14.31 11.38
CA ALA A 357 -8.42 14.66 10.23
C ALA A 357 -9.44 13.55 9.90
N TRP A 358 -8.98 12.29 9.89
CA TRP A 358 -9.85 11.13 9.68
C TRP A 358 -10.87 10.95 10.81
N MET A 359 -10.40 11.02 12.06
CA MET A 359 -11.28 10.90 13.23
C MET A 359 -12.39 11.95 13.21
N LEU A 360 -12.03 13.20 12.94
CA LEU A 360 -12.99 14.30 12.84
C LEU A 360 -13.98 14.06 11.70
N THR A 361 -13.50 13.58 10.55
CA THR A 361 -14.36 13.28 9.40
C THR A 361 -15.40 12.22 9.73
N PHE A 362 -14.98 11.11 10.34
CA PHE A 362 -15.92 10.06 10.79
C PHE A 362 -16.95 10.59 11.79
N GLN A 363 -16.53 11.39 12.77
CA GLN A 363 -17.44 11.98 13.77
C GLN A 363 -18.46 12.93 13.13
N LYS A 364 -18.01 13.79 12.21
CA LYS A 364 -18.89 14.73 11.50
C LYS A 364 -19.81 14.04 10.49
N ARG A 365 -19.48 12.81 10.10
CA ARG A 365 -20.30 11.94 9.23
C ARG A 365 -21.11 10.89 10.00
N GLY A 366 -21.40 11.12 11.29
CA GLY A 366 -22.34 10.28 12.05
C GLY A 366 -21.78 8.97 12.60
N CYS A 367 -20.49 8.67 12.43
CA CYS A 367 -19.92 7.38 12.84
C CYS A 367 -19.55 7.26 14.32
N THR A 368 -19.97 8.20 15.17
CA THR A 368 -19.57 8.24 16.60
C THR A 368 -19.85 6.93 17.34
N ASN A 369 -21.03 6.34 17.17
CA ASN A 369 -21.40 5.07 17.82
C ASN A 369 -20.51 3.91 17.35
N LEU A 370 -20.16 3.89 16.06
CA LEU A 370 -19.29 2.86 15.49
C LEU A 370 -17.86 3.03 16.01
N LEU A 371 -17.33 4.25 16.05
CA LEU A 371 -16.00 4.55 16.59
C LEU A 371 -15.87 4.20 18.09
N SER A 372 -16.96 4.25 18.86
CA SER A 372 -16.96 3.84 20.27
C SER A 372 -16.64 2.35 20.48
N THR A 373 -16.78 1.52 19.45
CA THR A 373 -16.36 0.10 19.48
C THR A 373 -14.85 -0.07 19.37
N GLY A 374 -14.13 1.04 19.17
CA GLY A 374 -12.69 1.07 19.03
C GLY A 374 -12.25 0.79 17.59
N ALA A 375 -11.11 0.12 17.46
CA ALA A 375 -10.42 -0.03 16.21
C ALA A 375 -11.26 -0.84 15.18
N ILE A 376 -12.04 -1.84 15.62
CA ILE A 376 -12.88 -2.63 14.69
C ILE A 376 -13.91 -1.75 14.00
N GLY A 377 -14.63 -0.92 14.76
CA GLY A 377 -15.55 0.05 14.17
C GLY A 377 -14.86 1.14 13.36
N ALA A 378 -13.65 1.56 13.75
CA ALA A 378 -12.85 2.47 12.92
C ALA A 378 -12.49 1.83 11.56
N SER A 379 -12.15 0.53 11.54
CA SER A 379 -11.91 -0.25 10.31
C SER A 379 -13.15 -0.28 9.41
N GLN A 380 -14.32 -0.56 10.01
CA GLN A 380 -15.60 -0.55 9.29
C GLN A 380 -15.95 0.85 8.76
N ALA A 381 -15.84 1.90 9.59
CA ALA A 381 -16.09 3.28 9.19
C ALA A 381 -15.15 3.73 8.07
N PHE A 382 -13.89 3.29 8.10
CA PHE A 382 -12.93 3.55 7.04
C PHE A 382 -13.38 2.92 5.71
N VAL A 383 -13.75 1.62 5.70
CA VAL A 383 -14.26 0.99 4.47
C VAL A 383 -15.53 1.66 3.98
N GLN A 384 -16.50 1.92 4.86
CA GLN A 384 -17.72 2.65 4.53
C GLN A 384 -17.44 4.02 3.91
N SER A 385 -16.35 4.67 4.34
CA SER A 385 -15.95 5.96 3.78
C SER A 385 -15.41 5.92 2.37
N LEU A 386 -14.75 4.82 2.01
CA LEU A 386 -14.22 4.63 0.65
C LEU A 386 -15.33 4.18 -0.31
N THR A 387 -16.29 3.41 0.20
CA THR A 387 -17.39 2.85 -0.59
C THR A 387 -18.64 3.72 -0.59
N ALA A 388 -18.62 4.88 0.09
CA ALA A 388 -19.79 5.71 0.31
C ALA A 388 -21.01 4.90 0.79
N SER A 389 -20.76 3.90 1.64
CA SER A 389 -21.80 2.95 2.02
C SER A 389 -22.34 3.23 3.41
N SER A 390 -23.66 3.31 3.54
CA SER A 390 -24.34 3.69 4.78
C SER A 390 -25.54 2.79 5.05
N TYR A 391 -25.87 2.59 6.32
CA TYR A 391 -27.05 1.81 6.72
C TYR A 391 -28.25 2.72 6.91
N HIS A 392 -29.37 2.30 6.34
CA HIS A 392 -30.69 2.93 6.46
C HIS A 392 -31.69 1.83 6.79
N ASP A 393 -32.60 2.02 7.75
CA ASP A 393 -33.74 1.14 8.05
C ASP A 393 -33.57 -0.33 7.60
N SER A 394 -32.70 -1.09 8.28
CA SER A 394 -32.44 -2.52 8.01
C SER A 394 -31.86 -2.91 6.63
N HIS A 395 -31.23 -1.98 5.91
CA HIS A 395 -30.49 -2.27 4.68
C HIS A 395 -29.21 -1.44 4.56
N LEU A 396 -28.31 -1.90 3.69
CA LEU A 396 -27.07 -1.22 3.33
C LEU A 396 -27.24 -0.61 1.93
N GLU A 397 -26.86 0.65 1.81
CA GLU A 397 -26.76 1.35 0.53
C GLU A 397 -25.30 1.61 0.18
N VAL A 398 -24.94 1.53 -1.11
CA VAL A 398 -23.61 1.87 -1.64
C VAL A 398 -23.77 3.01 -2.64
N ALA A 399 -23.40 4.23 -2.22
CA ALA A 399 -23.61 5.47 -2.98
C ALA A 399 -22.32 5.95 -3.68
N LEU A 400 -21.61 5.03 -4.35
CA LEU A 400 -20.49 5.40 -5.22
C LEU A 400 -20.98 6.18 -6.45
N ASP A 401 -20.12 7.02 -7.03
CA ASP A 401 -20.38 7.62 -8.33
C ASP A 401 -19.94 6.66 -9.43
N ALA A 402 -20.82 6.37 -10.39
CA ALA A 402 -20.51 5.51 -11.52
C ALA A 402 -19.35 6.05 -12.37
N HIS A 403 -19.13 7.37 -12.42
CA HIS A 403 -18.03 7.98 -13.17
C HIS A 403 -16.66 7.64 -12.58
N ASP A 404 -16.58 7.36 -11.27
CA ASP A 404 -15.36 7.04 -10.55
C ASP A 404 -15.01 5.53 -10.63
N LEU A 405 -15.86 4.71 -11.26
CA LEU A 405 -15.69 3.24 -11.35
C LEU A 405 -14.80 2.80 -12.51
N HIS A 406 -13.86 3.64 -12.94
CA HIS A 406 -12.90 3.37 -14.01
C HIS A 406 -11.74 2.45 -13.57
N ARG A 407 -11.81 1.86 -12.37
CA ARG A 407 -10.81 0.94 -11.80
C ARG A 407 -11.50 -0.21 -11.09
N GLU A 408 -10.90 -1.39 -11.21
CA GLU A 408 -11.34 -2.53 -10.42
C GLU A 408 -11.03 -2.30 -8.94
N MET A 409 -12.02 -2.54 -8.10
CA MET A 409 -11.93 -2.36 -6.66
C MET A 409 -12.79 -3.41 -5.97
N SER A 410 -12.46 -3.74 -4.73
CA SER A 410 -13.28 -4.66 -3.94
C SER A 410 -13.35 -4.25 -2.49
N PHE A 411 -14.49 -4.50 -1.87
CA PHE A 411 -14.67 -4.37 -0.43
C PHE A 411 -15.35 -5.61 0.12
N TYR A 412 -14.96 -6.02 1.32
CA TYR A 412 -15.37 -7.28 1.90
C TYR A 412 -15.47 -7.21 3.41
N GLY A 413 -16.20 -8.17 3.98
CA GLY A 413 -16.44 -8.26 5.42
C GLY A 413 -17.27 -7.11 5.96
N VAL A 414 -18.09 -6.48 5.11
CA VAL A 414 -19.05 -5.47 5.54
C VAL A 414 -20.25 -6.21 6.13
N PRO A 415 -20.62 -5.97 7.41
CA PRO A 415 -21.74 -6.66 8.04
C PRO A 415 -23.07 -6.15 7.48
N VAL A 416 -24.09 -7.00 7.42
CA VAL A 416 -25.47 -6.59 7.15
C VAL A 416 -26.29 -6.86 8.40
N TYR A 417 -26.92 -5.81 8.92
CA TYR A 417 -27.64 -5.85 10.19
C TYR A 417 -29.14 -6.12 10.00
N SER A 418 -29.72 -6.73 11.01
CA SER A 418 -31.16 -6.76 11.27
C SER A 418 -31.42 -6.34 12.71
N ASN A 419 -32.69 -6.24 13.08
CA ASN A 419 -33.12 -6.02 14.46
C ASN A 419 -32.53 -7.05 15.45
N MET A 420 -32.20 -8.27 14.99
CA MET A 420 -31.66 -9.34 15.82
C MET A 420 -30.13 -9.39 15.87
N GLY A 421 -29.42 -8.58 15.07
CA GLY A 421 -27.95 -8.60 14.99
C GLY A 421 -27.41 -8.69 13.57
N VAL A 422 -26.12 -8.99 13.44
CA VAL A 422 -25.48 -9.26 12.14
C VAL A 422 -26.09 -10.52 11.53
N VAL A 423 -26.65 -10.41 10.35
CA VAL A 423 -27.27 -11.53 9.61
C VAL A 423 -26.24 -12.24 8.73
N GLY A 424 -25.31 -11.48 8.16
CA GLY A 424 -24.24 -11.98 7.32
C GLY A 424 -23.24 -10.89 6.99
N THR A 425 -22.19 -11.26 6.27
CA THR A 425 -21.22 -10.32 5.70
C THR A 425 -21.22 -10.41 4.19
N ILE A 426 -20.90 -9.31 3.54
CA ILE A 426 -20.84 -9.23 2.08
C ILE A 426 -19.42 -9.02 1.57
N ARG A 427 -19.20 -9.43 0.33
CA ARG A 427 -18.10 -9.00 -0.53
C ARG A 427 -18.68 -8.49 -1.83
N VAL A 428 -18.18 -7.34 -2.27
CA VAL A 428 -18.54 -6.71 -3.53
C VAL A 428 -17.25 -6.45 -4.28
N ASP A 429 -17.12 -7.07 -5.45
CA ASP A 429 -16.08 -6.81 -6.42
C ASP A 429 -16.67 -5.96 -7.55
N ILE A 430 -16.04 -4.82 -7.84
CA ILE A 430 -16.39 -3.93 -8.94
C ILE A 430 -15.39 -4.20 -10.06
N LYS A 431 -15.89 -4.62 -11.21
CA LYS A 431 -15.09 -4.98 -12.38
C LYS A 431 -15.56 -4.24 -13.62
N LEU A 432 -14.71 -4.24 -14.64
CA LEU A 432 -15.02 -3.68 -15.95
C LEU A 432 -15.26 -4.83 -16.95
N ASP A 433 -16.26 -4.68 -17.81
CA ASP A 433 -16.50 -5.61 -18.92
C ASP A 433 -15.56 -5.33 -20.11
N GLU A 434 -15.73 -6.07 -21.20
CA GLU A 434 -14.92 -5.90 -22.42
C GLU A 434 -15.13 -4.53 -23.08
N GLU A 435 -16.25 -3.87 -22.81
CA GLU A 435 -16.57 -2.53 -23.26
C GLU A 435 -16.26 -1.44 -22.22
N ASN A 436 -15.50 -1.74 -21.16
CA ASN A 436 -15.17 -0.81 -20.08
C ASN A 436 -16.40 -0.29 -19.30
N ARG A 437 -17.51 -1.03 -19.23
CA ARG A 437 -18.64 -0.71 -18.35
C ARG A 437 -18.46 -1.37 -16.99
N PRO A 438 -18.78 -0.67 -15.89
CA PRO A 438 -18.66 -1.24 -14.57
C PRO A 438 -19.82 -2.19 -14.25
N TYR A 439 -19.52 -3.29 -13.57
CA TYR A 439 -20.50 -4.22 -13.01
C TYR A 439 -20.07 -4.71 -11.62
N PHE A 440 -21.04 -5.14 -10.82
CA PHE A 440 -20.81 -5.73 -9.51
C PHE A 440 -20.80 -7.25 -9.59
N LEU A 441 -19.88 -7.88 -8.86
CA LEU A 441 -19.99 -9.27 -8.41
C LEU A 441 -20.17 -9.27 -6.90
N VAL A 442 -21.31 -9.77 -6.44
CA VAL A 442 -21.70 -9.73 -5.04
C VAL A 442 -21.80 -11.14 -4.47
N THR A 443 -21.17 -11.36 -3.32
CA THR A 443 -21.29 -12.58 -2.52
C THR A 443 -21.66 -12.25 -1.08
N SER A 444 -22.26 -13.21 -0.40
CA SER A 444 -22.69 -13.10 0.98
C SER A 444 -22.43 -14.39 1.76
N SER A 445 -22.08 -14.26 3.04
CA SER A 445 -21.90 -15.41 3.94
C SER A 445 -23.19 -16.20 4.17
N ASN A 446 -24.32 -15.48 4.17
CA ASN A 446 -25.67 -15.97 4.47
C ASN A 446 -26.64 -15.53 3.37
N GLN A 447 -27.85 -16.08 3.35
CA GLN A 447 -28.86 -15.63 2.39
C GLN A 447 -29.26 -14.18 2.66
N LEU A 448 -28.99 -13.31 1.70
CA LEU A 448 -29.39 -11.90 1.67
C LEU A 448 -30.05 -11.60 0.33
N PHE A 449 -30.54 -10.38 0.14
CA PHE A 449 -31.12 -9.92 -1.12
C PHE A 449 -30.48 -8.61 -1.56
N ALA A 450 -30.42 -8.38 -2.85
CA ALA A 450 -29.90 -7.14 -3.43
C ALA A 450 -30.70 -6.64 -4.63
N CYS A 451 -30.63 -5.34 -4.88
CA CYS A 451 -31.08 -4.71 -6.11
C CYS A 451 -30.10 -3.62 -6.54
N ASP A 452 -30.08 -3.35 -7.85
CA ASP A 452 -29.29 -2.30 -8.47
C ASP A 452 -29.96 -0.92 -8.34
N GLY A 453 -29.36 0.11 -8.95
CA GLY A 453 -29.79 1.50 -8.86
C GLY A 453 -31.30 1.69 -9.09
N GLY A 454 -31.96 2.35 -8.14
CA GLY A 454 -33.41 2.61 -8.16
C GLY A 454 -34.29 1.43 -7.75
N CYS A 455 -33.73 0.23 -7.56
CA CYS A 455 -34.44 -0.98 -7.13
C CYS A 455 -35.72 -1.28 -7.93
N LEU A 456 -35.72 -0.98 -9.24
CA LEU A 456 -36.91 -1.14 -10.09
C LEU A 456 -37.15 -2.61 -10.46
N ASP A 457 -36.08 -3.39 -10.58
CA ASP A 457 -36.11 -4.81 -10.88
C ASP A 457 -36.38 -5.64 -9.63
N THR A 458 -36.77 -6.90 -9.84
CA THR A 458 -37.04 -7.81 -8.73
C THR A 458 -35.74 -8.12 -7.97
N PRO A 459 -35.72 -8.00 -6.63
CA PRO A 459 -34.50 -8.26 -5.86
C PRO A 459 -33.98 -9.69 -6.05
N VAL A 460 -32.66 -9.79 -6.21
CA VAL A 460 -31.94 -11.04 -6.46
C VAL A 460 -31.45 -11.63 -5.14
N SER A 461 -31.48 -12.96 -5.01
CA SER A 461 -30.92 -13.64 -3.85
C SER A 461 -29.39 -13.65 -3.93
N LEU A 462 -28.75 -13.29 -2.83
CA LEU A 462 -27.31 -13.41 -2.63
C LEU A 462 -26.99 -14.65 -1.79
N GLY A 463 -25.83 -15.24 -2.03
CA GLY A 463 -25.29 -16.34 -1.27
C GLY A 463 -23.79 -16.45 -1.45
N LYS A 464 -23.23 -17.63 -1.20
CA LYS A 464 -21.77 -17.87 -1.31
C LYS A 464 -21.27 -17.83 -2.75
N THR A 465 -22.15 -18.04 -3.72
CA THR A 465 -21.85 -17.97 -5.16
C THR A 465 -21.92 -16.53 -5.64
N GLU A 466 -21.01 -16.14 -6.52
CA GLU A 466 -20.97 -14.81 -7.11
C GLU A 466 -22.24 -14.53 -7.91
N THR A 467 -22.92 -13.43 -7.58
CA THR A 467 -24.06 -12.91 -8.32
C THR A 467 -23.64 -11.64 -9.03
N GLN A 468 -23.74 -11.63 -10.36
CA GLN A 468 -23.44 -10.46 -11.18
C GLN A 468 -24.66 -9.52 -11.22
N LEU A 469 -24.42 -8.23 -10.95
CA LEU A 469 -25.42 -7.16 -11.04
C LEU A 469 -24.88 -6.01 -11.89
N PRO A 470 -25.67 -5.46 -12.82
CA PRO A 470 -25.23 -4.30 -13.61
C PRO A 470 -25.16 -3.06 -12.72
N VAL A 471 -24.21 -2.14 -13.01
CA VAL A 471 -24.27 -0.79 -12.44
C VAL A 471 -25.30 0.02 -13.21
N LYS A 472 -26.32 0.53 -12.51
CA LYS A 472 -27.34 1.42 -13.07
C LYS A 472 -27.28 2.78 -12.40
N VAL A 473 -27.40 3.82 -13.23
CA VAL A 473 -27.43 5.23 -12.84
C VAL A 473 -28.85 5.75 -12.96
N THR A 474 -29.23 6.60 -12.02
CA THR A 474 -30.59 7.13 -11.87
C THR A 474 -30.61 8.66 -11.98
N LYS A 475 -31.79 9.24 -12.29
CA LYS A 475 -32.04 10.68 -12.19
C LYS A 475 -33.26 10.95 -11.30
N PRO A 476 -33.14 11.72 -10.19
CA PRO A 476 -31.88 12.17 -9.58
C PRO A 476 -31.00 10.99 -9.15
N VAL A 477 -29.71 11.24 -8.90
CA VAL A 477 -28.74 10.20 -8.53
C VAL A 477 -29.10 9.58 -7.19
N THR A 478 -29.15 8.25 -7.16
CA THR A 478 -29.39 7.42 -5.99
C THR A 478 -28.22 6.45 -5.78
N SER A 479 -28.26 5.66 -4.71
CA SER A 479 -27.29 4.58 -4.46
C SER A 479 -27.28 3.57 -5.61
N LEU A 480 -26.10 3.00 -5.91
CA LEU A 480 -25.89 2.07 -7.01
C LEU A 480 -26.25 0.63 -6.65
N LEU A 481 -26.20 0.30 -5.36
CA LEU A 481 -26.45 -1.05 -4.85
C LEU A 481 -27.14 -0.97 -3.49
N TYR A 482 -28.20 -1.76 -3.32
CA TYR A 482 -28.96 -1.91 -2.08
C TYR A 482 -28.92 -3.36 -1.64
N ILE A 483 -28.63 -3.63 -0.37
CA ILE A 483 -28.54 -4.99 0.19
C ILE A 483 -29.32 -5.06 1.50
N ALA A 484 -30.21 -6.04 1.62
CA ALA A 484 -31.01 -6.23 2.84
C ALA A 484 -31.20 -7.72 3.20
N PRO A 485 -31.50 -8.03 4.48
CA PRO A 485 -31.92 -9.37 4.89
C PRO A 485 -33.30 -9.77 4.33
N SER A 486 -34.17 -8.80 4.04
CA SER A 486 -35.57 -9.02 3.64
C SER A 486 -35.79 -8.65 2.18
N ARG A 487 -36.21 -9.62 1.37
CA ARG A 487 -36.61 -9.39 -0.03
C ARG A 487 -37.78 -8.41 -0.12
N ARG A 488 -38.80 -8.60 0.71
CA ARG A 488 -39.99 -7.75 0.76
C ARG A 488 -39.64 -6.30 1.07
N HIS A 489 -38.63 -6.07 1.91
CA HIS A 489 -38.15 -4.73 2.23
C HIS A 489 -37.61 -4.02 0.98
N LEU A 490 -36.75 -4.69 0.20
CA LEU A 490 -36.25 -4.14 -1.06
C LEU A 490 -37.36 -3.92 -2.10
N GLU A 491 -38.34 -4.83 -2.18
CA GLU A 491 -39.51 -4.65 -3.07
C GLU A 491 -40.35 -3.42 -2.69
N LEU A 492 -40.41 -3.07 -1.40
CA LEU A 492 -41.08 -1.86 -0.93
C LEU A 492 -40.26 -0.58 -1.17
N LEU A 493 -38.92 -0.65 -1.13
CA LEU A 493 -38.03 0.49 -1.39
C LEU A 493 -38.25 1.09 -2.78
N LYS A 494 -38.62 0.28 -3.78
CA LYS A 494 -39.02 0.75 -5.10
C LYS A 494 -40.06 1.87 -5.08
N ASN A 495 -40.99 1.83 -4.11
CA ASN A 495 -42.04 2.85 -3.98
C ASN A 495 -41.56 4.11 -3.24
N ALA A 496 -40.46 4.02 -2.50
CA ALA A 496 -39.85 5.13 -1.77
C ALA A 496 -38.76 5.85 -2.59
N ILE A 497 -38.15 5.16 -3.57
CA ILE A 497 -37.13 5.72 -4.45
C ILE A 497 -37.81 6.36 -5.66
N HIS A 498 -37.84 7.69 -5.71
CA HIS A 498 -38.45 8.45 -6.80
C HIS A 498 -37.42 8.84 -7.85
N VAL A 499 -37.46 8.15 -9.00
CA VAL A 499 -36.55 8.37 -10.13
C VAL A 499 -37.35 8.57 -11.41
N SER A 500 -36.89 9.48 -12.27
CA SER A 500 -37.48 9.72 -13.60
C SER A 500 -36.87 8.82 -14.67
N GLU A 501 -35.59 8.50 -14.53
CA GLU A 501 -34.82 7.71 -15.49
C GLU A 501 -33.91 6.74 -14.74
N VAL A 502 -33.79 5.52 -15.28
CA VAL A 502 -32.82 4.52 -14.84
C VAL A 502 -32.18 3.92 -16.09
N GLY A 503 -30.86 3.95 -16.16
CA GLY A 503 -30.10 3.42 -17.28
C GLY A 503 -28.83 2.72 -16.82
N SER A 504 -28.30 1.80 -17.62
CA SER A 504 -26.98 1.21 -17.37
C SER A 504 -25.90 2.30 -17.37
N ALA A 505 -24.89 2.13 -16.52
CA ALA A 505 -23.73 3.00 -16.52
C ALA A 505 -23.05 2.99 -17.90
N PRO A 506 -22.63 4.16 -18.41
CA PRO A 506 -21.92 4.23 -19.68
C PRO A 506 -20.54 3.55 -19.56
N ALA A 507 -20.00 3.16 -20.72
CA ALA A 507 -18.62 2.71 -20.83
C ALA A 507 -17.66 3.85 -20.47
N HIS A 508 -16.60 3.54 -19.75
CA HIS A 508 -15.51 4.48 -19.53
C HIS A 508 -14.66 4.63 -20.80
N GLU A 509 -14.15 5.84 -21.02
CA GLU A 509 -13.26 6.14 -22.15
C GLU A 509 -11.98 5.31 -22.08
N GLU A 510 -11.57 4.74 -23.21
CA GLU A 510 -10.37 3.89 -23.30
C GLU A 510 -9.10 4.63 -22.85
N GLU A 511 -9.01 5.93 -23.15
CA GLU A 511 -7.89 6.79 -22.73
C GLU A 511 -7.74 6.86 -21.20
N VAL A 512 -8.86 6.91 -20.47
CA VAL A 512 -8.86 6.93 -18.99
C VAL A 512 -8.37 5.58 -18.45
N ILE A 513 -8.87 4.48 -19.01
CA ILE A 513 -8.46 3.12 -18.61
C ILE A 513 -6.97 2.91 -18.88
N GLU A 514 -6.49 3.32 -20.05
CA GLU A 514 -5.10 3.17 -20.44
C GLU A 514 -4.17 4.06 -19.59
N MET A 515 -4.61 5.26 -19.22
CA MET A 515 -3.89 6.13 -18.29
C MET A 515 -3.66 5.43 -16.94
N HIS A 516 -4.64 4.69 -16.42
CA HIS A 516 -4.47 3.91 -15.19
C HIS A 516 -3.51 2.72 -15.37
N ARG A 517 -3.52 2.05 -16.54
CA ARG A 517 -2.69 0.86 -16.81
C ARG A 517 -1.22 1.18 -17.09
N SER A 518 -0.96 2.16 -17.97
CA SER A 518 0.39 2.49 -18.43
C SER A 518 0.95 3.78 -17.83
N GLY A 519 0.11 4.69 -17.35
CA GLY A 519 0.50 6.02 -16.89
C GLY A 519 0.62 7.03 -18.03
N GLU A 520 0.39 6.61 -19.28
CA GLU A 520 0.39 7.48 -20.46
C GLU A 520 -1.03 7.56 -21.03
N ALA A 521 -1.55 8.78 -21.19
CA ALA A 521 -2.88 9.02 -21.75
C ALA A 521 -3.07 8.50 -23.18
N THR A 522 -1.98 8.26 -23.91
CA THR A 522 -2.00 7.95 -25.35
C THR A 522 -1.63 6.51 -25.68
N GLY A 523 -1.54 5.60 -24.70
CA GLY A 523 -1.40 4.16 -24.96
C GLY A 523 -0.22 3.80 -25.88
N GLY A 524 0.97 4.39 -25.65
CA GLY A 524 2.17 4.08 -26.43
C GLY A 524 2.27 4.80 -27.78
N LEU A 525 1.40 5.78 -28.07
CA LEU A 525 1.51 6.65 -29.27
C LEU A 525 2.88 7.33 -29.39
N THR A 526 3.61 7.50 -28.28
CA THR A 526 4.99 8.00 -28.27
C THR A 526 5.91 7.14 -29.14
N THR A 527 5.77 5.81 -29.09
CA THR A 527 6.54 4.90 -29.96
C THR A 527 6.10 4.98 -31.42
N PHE A 528 4.80 5.13 -31.67
CA PHE A 528 4.24 5.33 -33.00
C PHE A 528 4.75 6.63 -33.63
N TRP A 529 4.73 7.76 -32.92
CA TRP A 529 5.23 9.05 -33.41
C TRP A 529 6.74 9.06 -33.61
N VAL A 530 7.49 8.34 -32.77
CA VAL A 530 8.93 8.12 -33.01
C VAL A 530 9.15 7.34 -34.31
N PHE A 531 8.36 6.28 -34.55
CA PHE A 531 8.41 5.53 -35.81
C PHE A 531 8.04 6.39 -37.03
N VAL A 532 6.96 7.17 -36.93
CA VAL A 532 6.54 8.12 -37.98
C VAL A 532 7.63 9.16 -38.24
N GLY A 533 8.24 9.72 -37.19
CA GLY A 533 9.35 10.65 -37.31
C GLY A 533 10.56 10.04 -38.04
N VAL A 534 10.92 8.80 -37.69
CA VAL A 534 11.99 8.05 -38.39
C VAL A 534 11.63 7.82 -39.86
N ALA A 535 10.38 7.44 -40.16
CA ALA A 535 9.91 7.21 -41.52
C ALA A 535 9.93 8.50 -42.37
N ILE A 536 9.51 9.63 -41.80
CA ILE A 536 9.56 10.95 -42.45
C ILE A 536 11.01 11.32 -42.77
N VAL A 537 11.93 11.20 -41.81
CA VAL A 537 13.35 11.49 -42.03
C VAL A 537 13.92 10.58 -43.12
N ALA A 538 13.63 9.28 -43.06
CA ALA A 538 14.07 8.32 -44.08
C ALA A 538 13.55 8.69 -45.48
N PHE A 539 12.27 9.07 -45.61
CA PHE A 539 11.69 9.53 -46.86
C PHE A 539 12.41 10.76 -47.41
N HIS A 540 12.63 11.78 -46.58
CA HIS A 540 13.32 13.01 -47.00
C HIS A 540 14.77 12.74 -47.42
N LEU A 541 15.47 11.82 -46.75
CA LEU A 541 16.81 11.39 -47.17
C LEU A 541 16.80 10.69 -48.54
N VAL A 542 15.75 9.90 -48.84
CA VAL A 542 15.57 9.28 -50.17
C VAL A 542 15.28 10.34 -51.23
N VAL A 543 14.39 11.28 -50.97
CA VAL A 543 14.07 12.39 -51.90
C VAL A 543 15.31 13.24 -52.17
N ALA A 544 16.02 13.66 -51.12
CA ALA A 544 17.26 14.43 -51.24
C ALA A 544 18.32 13.67 -52.06
N LYS A 545 18.39 12.33 -51.89
CA LYS A 545 19.28 11.47 -52.68
C LYS A 545 18.89 11.40 -54.16
N ILE A 546 17.60 11.42 -54.49
CA ILE A 546 17.11 11.44 -55.87
C ILE A 546 17.43 12.80 -56.51
N VAL A 547 17.07 13.89 -55.85
CA VAL A 547 17.34 15.26 -56.33
C VAL A 547 18.84 15.49 -56.50
N TRP A 548 19.67 15.09 -55.54
CA TRP A 548 21.12 15.18 -55.65
C TRP A 548 21.68 14.35 -56.81
N ASN A 549 21.12 13.15 -57.07
CA ASN A 549 21.56 12.33 -58.19
C ASN A 549 21.18 12.95 -59.54
N GLU A 550 20.00 13.52 -59.67
CA GLU A 550 19.57 14.21 -60.90
C GLU A 550 20.36 15.50 -61.11
N TYR A 551 20.55 16.31 -60.07
CA TYR A 551 21.40 17.50 -60.14
C TYR A 551 22.85 17.17 -60.56
N ARG A 552 23.41 16.08 -60.03
CA ARG A 552 24.80 15.69 -60.32
C ARG A 552 24.98 14.98 -61.67
N LYS A 553 23.91 14.45 -62.26
CA LYS A 553 23.97 13.85 -63.60
C LYS A 553 24.10 14.90 -64.70
N GLY A 554 23.73 16.16 -64.47
CA GLY A 554 23.98 17.25 -65.42
C GLY A 554 23.30 17.13 -66.79
N ASP A 555 22.46 16.11 -67.01
CA ASP A 555 21.79 15.90 -68.30
C ASP A 555 20.41 16.59 -68.29
N MET A 556 20.40 17.88 -68.66
CA MET A 556 19.19 18.53 -69.20
C MET A 556 18.98 18.19 -70.68
N THR A 557 19.15 16.92 -71.07
CA THR A 557 18.79 16.44 -72.40
C THR A 557 17.48 15.67 -72.32
N PRO A 558 16.41 16.08 -73.01
CA PRO A 558 15.13 15.40 -72.96
C PRO A 558 15.28 13.96 -73.46
N TYR A 559 14.87 13.01 -72.63
CA TYR A 559 14.91 11.57 -72.89
C TYR A 559 14.03 11.23 -74.10
N ASN A 560 14.62 11.16 -75.31
CA ASN A 560 13.92 10.83 -76.54
C ASN A 560 14.12 9.34 -76.89
N PRO A 561 13.11 8.46 -76.69
CA PRO A 561 13.26 7.00 -76.85
C PRO A 561 13.49 6.54 -78.30
N TYR A 562 13.30 7.41 -79.30
CA TYR A 562 13.21 7.03 -80.71
C TYR A 562 14.56 6.79 -81.41
N LEU A 563 15.70 7.19 -80.81
CA LEU A 563 17.01 7.09 -81.47
C LEU A 563 17.74 5.74 -81.29
N ARG A 564 17.20 4.82 -80.47
CA ARG A 564 17.86 3.52 -80.20
C ARG A 564 17.41 2.38 -81.12
N ASN A 565 16.35 2.55 -81.91
CA ASN A 565 15.79 1.49 -82.76
C ASN A 565 16.38 1.38 -84.18
N ARG A 566 17.39 2.17 -84.56
CA ARG A 566 17.96 2.15 -85.94
C ARG A 566 19.28 1.41 -86.13
N TYR A 567 19.90 0.91 -85.05
CA TYR A 567 21.20 0.21 -85.16
C TYR A 567 21.18 -1.22 -84.62
N SER A 568 20.01 -1.77 -84.26
CA SER A 568 19.87 -3.15 -83.78
C SER A 568 19.24 -4.13 -84.79
N SER A 569 18.95 -3.71 -86.03
CA SER A 569 18.28 -4.56 -87.02
C SER A 569 18.89 -4.49 -88.42
N LEU A 570 20.19 -4.78 -88.57
CA LEU A 570 20.80 -5.09 -89.88
C LEU A 570 21.81 -6.25 -89.78
N ARG A 571 21.27 -7.48 -89.99
CA ARG A 571 21.84 -8.74 -90.58
C ARG A 571 22.88 -9.56 -89.78
N PRO A 572 23.07 -10.88 -90.06
CA PRO A 572 22.58 -11.70 -91.20
C PRO A 572 21.97 -13.10 -90.89
N HIS A 573 21.41 -13.69 -91.96
CA HIS A 573 20.82 -15.02 -92.20
C HIS A 573 19.35 -15.24 -91.88
#